data_AF-A0AAE1A2S2-F1
#
_entry.id   AF-A0AAE1A2S2-F1
#
_cell.length_a   1.000
_cell.length_b   1.000
_cell.length_c   1.000
_cell.angle_alpha   90.00
_cell.angle_beta   90.00
_cell.angle_gamma   90.00
#
_symmetry.space_group_name_H-M   'P 1'
#
loop_
_entity.id
_entity.type
_entity.pdbx_description
1 polymer ?
#
loop_
_entity_poly.entity_id
_entity_poly.type
_entity_poly.pdbx_seq_one_letter_code
_entity_poly.pdbx_strand_id
1 'polypeptide(L)'
;MAEEDVAGGKNVADYSTFEEFLSSQVTQLDLIYLEDINVARKLVELGYRGTKEGYSEEQFWAKKAAIEARKQIHCVKTIVSAGKTYEDAMLRALQQREEGNRTGKNASIIFVRDKNEYGQEISGYIDYAHRLATEDITPVFEGKKRFLPRPTDLSFLNWETMNVSGKESPHYKVIAKCMSGMVFRNKKDGKILNPDPFVGGHGDNSSRTVVPTTKYTSVIVFDHYNRRKT
;
A
#
# COMPACT_ATOMS: atom_id res chain seq x y z
N MET A 1 6.30 48.73 16.70
CA MET A 1 5.59 47.45 16.75
C MET A 1 5.39 47.03 15.30
N ALA A 2 6.39 46.35 14.75
CA ALA A 2 6.36 45.80 13.41
C ALA A 2 6.59 44.29 13.60
N GLU A 3 5.53 43.51 13.39
CA GLU A 3 5.64 42.07 13.20
C GLU A 3 6.34 41.88 11.85
N GLU A 4 7.63 41.51 11.87
CA GLU A 4 8.27 40.96 10.69
C GLU A 4 7.77 39.53 10.51
N ASP A 5 7.00 39.36 9.44
CA ASP A 5 6.59 38.09 8.86
C ASP A 5 7.77 37.11 8.81
N VAL A 6 7.68 36.07 9.64
CA VAL A 6 8.60 34.93 9.62
C VAL A 6 8.45 34.20 8.29
N ALA A 7 9.34 34.52 7.37
CA ALA A 7 9.47 33.85 6.08
C ALA A 7 9.55 32.33 6.26
N GLY A 8 8.69 31.62 5.52
CA GLY A 8 9.00 30.28 5.03
C GLY A 8 8.30 29.13 5.74
N GLY A 9 6.97 29.09 5.69
CA GLY A 9 6.19 27.84 5.85
C GLY A 9 6.42 26.87 4.68
N LYS A 10 7.64 26.34 4.54
CA LYS A 10 7.98 25.28 3.58
C LYS A 10 8.27 23.99 4.31
N ASN A 11 7.78 22.87 3.77
CA ASN A 11 7.88 21.58 4.42
C ASN A 11 9.31 21.03 4.24
N VAL A 12 9.85 20.32 5.24
CA VAL A 12 11.17 19.65 5.17
C VAL A 12 11.30 18.76 3.92
N ALA A 13 10.18 18.21 3.44
CA ALA A 13 10.13 17.39 2.25
C ALA A 13 10.45 18.12 0.94
N ASP A 14 10.41 19.45 0.91
CA ASP A 14 10.60 20.24 -0.31
C ASP A 14 12.09 20.52 -0.60
N TYR A 15 12.99 20.21 0.34
CA TYR A 15 14.42 20.48 0.23
C TYR A 15 15.20 19.20 -0.12
N SER A 16 16.16 19.31 -1.04
CA SER A 16 16.96 18.17 -1.47
C SER A 16 18.07 17.84 -0.48
N THR A 17 18.73 18.88 0.05
CA THR A 17 19.86 18.77 0.98
C THR A 17 19.59 19.49 2.30
N PHE A 18 20.34 19.09 3.33
CA PHE A 18 20.28 19.74 4.64
C PHE A 18 20.75 21.21 4.59
N GLU A 19 21.76 21.52 3.78
CA GLU A 19 22.24 22.90 3.59
C GLU A 19 21.21 23.81 2.93
N GLU A 20 20.42 23.30 1.99
CA GLU A 20 19.35 24.06 1.33
C GLU A 20 18.25 24.42 2.35
N PHE A 21 17.92 23.47 3.22
CA PHE A 21 17.00 23.69 4.33
C PHE A 21 17.54 24.73 5.33
N LEU A 22 18.81 24.64 5.74
CA LEU A 22 19.42 25.64 6.61
C LEU A 22 19.45 27.03 5.95
N SER A 23 19.79 27.09 4.66
CA SER A 23 19.81 28.33 3.88
C SER A 23 18.44 28.98 3.77
N SER A 24 17.36 28.18 3.71
CA SER A 24 16.00 28.70 3.69
C SER A 24 15.58 29.40 4.99
N GLN A 25 16.31 29.15 6.09
CA GLN A 25 16.09 29.77 7.40
C GLN A 25 17.01 30.96 7.66
N VAL A 26 18.05 31.17 6.84
CA VAL A 26 18.93 32.33 6.89
C VAL A 26 18.18 33.54 6.33
N THR A 27 18.11 34.62 7.11
CA THR A 27 17.50 35.88 6.68
C THR A 27 18.52 36.89 6.19
N GLN A 28 18.04 37.94 5.53
CA GLN A 28 18.87 39.01 5.03
C GLN A 28 19.61 39.75 6.16
N LEU A 29 18.99 39.88 7.35
CA LEU A 29 19.64 40.42 8.55
C LEU A 29 20.85 39.59 8.98
N ASP A 30 20.74 38.25 8.92
CA ASP A 30 21.86 37.36 9.26
C ASP A 30 23.04 37.58 8.31
N LEU A 31 22.77 37.78 7.02
CA LEU A 31 23.80 38.10 6.03
C LEU A 31 24.41 39.50 6.23
N ILE A 32 23.63 40.47 6.69
CA ILE A 32 24.11 41.82 7.00
C ILE A 32 25.04 41.82 8.22
N TYR A 33 24.74 41.01 9.25
CA TYR A 33 25.53 40.99 10.49
C TYR A 33 26.69 39.99 10.49
N LEU A 34 26.55 38.86 9.80
CA LEU A 34 27.55 37.79 9.82
C LEU A 34 28.44 37.80 8.58
N GLU A 35 27.99 38.42 7.49
CA GLU A 35 28.65 38.50 6.16
C GLU A 35 28.97 37.15 5.49
N ASP A 36 28.94 36.04 6.23
CA ASP A 36 29.18 34.68 5.78
C ASP A 36 27.95 33.78 6.02
N ILE A 37 27.45 33.22 4.92
CA ILE A 37 26.30 32.31 4.91
C ILE A 37 26.56 31.02 5.69
N ASN A 38 27.81 30.54 5.76
CA ASN A 38 28.16 29.32 6.48
C ASN A 38 28.09 29.52 8.00
N VAL A 39 28.51 30.68 8.47
CA VAL A 39 28.38 31.06 9.88
C VAL A 39 26.90 31.17 10.26
N ALA A 40 26.09 31.81 9.41
CA ALA A 40 24.63 31.88 9.60
C ALA A 40 23.97 30.49 9.64
N ARG A 41 24.33 29.59 8.71
CA ARG A 41 23.84 28.21 8.71
C ARG A 41 24.20 27.47 10.00
N LYS A 42 25.43 27.62 10.50
CA LYS A 42 25.88 26.95 11.72
C LYS A 42 25.12 27.45 12.95
N LEU A 43 24.80 28.74 13.02
CA LEU A 43 23.99 29.31 14.10
C LEU A 43 22.55 28.78 14.09
N VAL A 44 21.97 28.56 12.90
CA VAL A 44 20.65 27.94 12.74
C VAL A 44 20.69 26.46 13.17
N GLU A 45 21.71 25.71 12.72
CA GLU A 45 21.92 24.31 13.11
C GLU A 45 22.02 24.15 14.64
N LEU A 46 22.80 25.02 15.28
CA LEU A 46 23.01 25.02 16.73
C LEU A 46 21.83 25.58 17.55
N GLY A 47 20.81 26.15 16.89
CA GLY A 47 19.63 26.68 17.58
C GLY A 47 19.86 28.00 18.33
N TYR A 48 20.92 28.74 18.02
CA TYR A 48 21.15 30.07 18.59
C TYR A 48 20.22 31.15 18.00
N ARG A 49 19.37 30.76 17.04
CA ARG A 49 18.48 31.64 16.29
C ARG A 49 17.02 31.42 16.72
N GLY A 50 16.64 32.06 17.82
CA GLY A 50 15.27 32.06 18.38
C GLY A 50 14.98 30.95 19.39
N THR A 51 13.71 30.79 19.78
CA THR A 51 13.23 29.81 20.79
C THR A 51 13.09 28.38 20.27
N LYS A 52 13.55 28.09 19.05
CA LYS A 52 13.47 26.75 18.46
C LYS A 52 14.75 25.99 18.75
N GLU A 53 14.62 24.76 19.25
CA GLU A 53 15.74 23.82 19.39
C GLU A 53 16.46 23.67 18.04
N GLY A 54 17.79 23.63 18.11
CA GLY A 54 18.64 23.39 16.94
C GLY A 54 18.22 22.12 16.20
N TYR A 55 18.47 22.09 14.89
CA TYR A 55 17.98 21.03 14.01
C TYR A 55 19.15 20.25 13.44
N SER A 56 19.37 19.03 13.91
CA SER A 56 20.49 18.20 13.45
C SER A 56 20.24 17.60 12.07
N GLU A 57 21.31 17.24 11.36
CA GLU A 57 21.22 16.54 10.08
C GLU A 57 20.44 15.22 10.21
N GLU A 58 20.64 14.49 11.30
CA GLU A 58 19.90 13.25 11.61
C GLU A 58 18.39 13.51 11.74
N GLN A 59 18.00 14.59 12.43
CA GLN A 59 16.60 14.99 12.56
C GLN A 59 15.99 15.40 11.22
N PHE A 60 16.76 16.03 10.33
CA PHE A 60 16.34 16.36 8.97
C PHE A 60 15.98 15.11 8.18
N TRP A 61 16.91 14.16 8.08
CA TRP A 61 16.68 12.92 7.35
C TRP A 61 15.58 12.08 7.99
N ALA A 62 15.53 11.98 9.33
CA ALA A 62 14.48 11.25 10.03
C ALA A 62 13.08 11.83 9.76
N LYS A 63 12.93 13.16 9.79
CA LYS A 63 11.66 13.82 9.53
C LYS A 63 11.26 13.74 8.05
N LYS A 64 12.22 13.85 7.12
CA LYS A 64 11.99 13.65 5.68
C LYS A 64 11.53 12.22 5.39
N ALA A 65 12.21 11.22 5.94
CA ALA A 65 11.81 9.81 5.85
C ALA A 65 10.43 9.55 6.46
N ALA A 66 10.12 10.15 7.63
CA ALA A 66 8.82 10.02 8.25
C ALA A 66 7.68 10.65 7.41
N ILE A 67 7.95 11.77 6.74
CA ILE A 67 6.99 12.43 5.85
C ILE A 67 6.79 11.61 4.57
N GLU A 68 7.85 11.05 4.01
CA GLU A 68 7.77 10.18 2.84
C GLU A 68 7.03 8.87 3.15
N ALA A 69 7.32 8.24 4.29
CA ALA A 69 6.57 7.10 4.79
C ALA A 69 5.08 7.45 5.02
N ARG A 70 4.78 8.63 5.57
CA ARG A 70 3.39 9.11 5.70
C ARG A 70 2.72 9.38 4.36
N LYS A 71 3.43 9.93 3.37
CA LYS A 71 2.92 10.14 2.00
C LYS A 71 2.62 8.80 1.32
N GLN A 72 3.49 7.80 1.47
CA GLN A 72 3.23 6.44 1.00
C GLN A 72 1.97 5.86 1.66
N ILE A 73 1.81 6.02 2.98
CA ILE A 73 0.59 5.59 3.70
C ILE A 73 -0.66 6.38 3.26
N HIS A 74 -0.53 7.66 2.88
CA HIS A 74 -1.65 8.49 2.44
C HIS A 74 -2.10 8.17 1.01
N CYS A 75 -1.17 7.89 0.09
CA CYS A 75 -1.50 7.40 -1.25
C CYS A 75 -2.31 6.09 -1.18
N VAL A 76 -2.02 5.24 -0.19
CA VAL A 76 -2.74 4.00 0.13
C VAL A 76 -4.16 4.22 0.67
N LYS A 77 -4.57 5.44 1.05
CA LYS A 77 -5.94 5.71 1.52
C LYS A 77 -6.87 6.31 0.46
N THR A 78 -6.33 6.77 -0.67
CA THR A 78 -7.16 7.32 -1.74
C THR A 78 -7.79 6.17 -2.52
N ILE A 79 -9.11 6.20 -2.69
CA ILE A 79 -9.85 5.21 -3.48
C ILE A 79 -9.64 5.56 -4.96
N VAL A 80 -8.86 4.74 -5.66
CA VAL A 80 -8.41 5.01 -7.03
C VAL A 80 -9.56 4.85 -8.05
N SER A 81 -10.48 3.94 -7.74
CA SER A 81 -11.63 3.63 -8.59
C SER A 81 -12.85 4.54 -8.37
N ALA A 82 -12.79 5.48 -7.43
CA ALA A 82 -13.92 6.37 -7.13
C ALA A 82 -14.30 7.21 -8.36
N GLY A 83 -15.59 7.17 -8.73
CA GLY A 83 -16.13 7.96 -9.85
C GLY A 83 -15.77 7.46 -11.26
N LYS A 84 -15.02 6.35 -11.39
CA LYS A 84 -14.67 5.74 -12.68
C LYS A 84 -15.64 4.61 -13.01
N THR A 85 -15.89 4.37 -14.30
CA THR A 85 -16.68 3.22 -14.78
C THR A 85 -15.79 2.30 -15.60
N TYR A 86 -15.91 0.99 -15.39
CA TYR A 86 -15.13 -0.01 -16.11
C TYR A 86 -16.03 -1.01 -16.82
N GLU A 87 -15.75 -1.28 -18.08
CA GLU A 87 -16.44 -2.33 -18.84
C GLU A 87 -16.02 -3.74 -18.39
N ASP A 88 -14.74 -3.90 -18.04
CA ASP A 88 -14.17 -5.18 -17.63
C ASP A 88 -14.77 -5.64 -16.29
N ALA A 89 -15.33 -6.85 -16.28
CA ALA A 89 -15.90 -7.46 -15.09
C ALA A 89 -14.86 -7.62 -13.96
N MET A 90 -13.60 -7.89 -14.30
CA MET A 90 -12.52 -7.99 -13.30
C MET A 90 -12.27 -6.64 -12.63
N LEU A 91 -12.14 -5.57 -13.40
CA LEU A 91 -11.94 -4.23 -12.84
C LEU A 91 -13.15 -3.77 -12.01
N ARG A 92 -14.38 -4.09 -12.44
CA ARG A 92 -15.60 -3.85 -11.64
C ARG A 92 -15.57 -4.61 -10.32
N ALA A 93 -15.15 -5.88 -10.34
CA ALA A 93 -15.04 -6.69 -9.12
C ALA A 93 -14.01 -6.12 -8.14
N LEU A 94 -12.86 -5.62 -8.64
CA LEU A 94 -11.85 -4.93 -7.85
C LEU A 94 -12.35 -3.59 -7.29
N GLN A 95 -13.03 -2.80 -8.12
CA GLN A 95 -13.59 -1.50 -7.74
C GLN A 95 -14.60 -1.63 -6.60
N GLN A 96 -15.58 -2.53 -6.71
CA GLN A 96 -16.61 -2.76 -5.69
C GLN A 96 -16.04 -3.11 -4.31
N ARG A 97 -14.81 -3.65 -4.28
CA ARG A 97 -14.15 -4.15 -3.08
C ARG A 97 -13.06 -3.22 -2.55
N GLU A 98 -12.64 -2.24 -3.33
CA GLU A 98 -11.50 -1.37 -2.98
C GLU A 98 -11.76 -0.65 -1.65
N GLU A 99 -12.89 0.04 -1.52
CA GLU A 99 -13.23 0.79 -0.31
C GLU A 99 -13.33 -0.14 0.93
N GLY A 100 -14.02 -1.28 0.79
CA GLY A 100 -14.20 -2.24 1.88
C GLY A 100 -12.88 -2.82 2.39
N ASN A 101 -11.94 -3.10 1.47
CA ASN A 101 -10.62 -3.63 1.81
C ASN A 101 -9.69 -2.55 2.36
N ARG A 102 -9.69 -1.33 1.81
CA ARG A 102 -8.90 -0.19 2.35
C ARG A 102 -9.35 0.21 3.75
N THR A 103 -10.64 0.13 4.04
CA THR A 103 -11.20 0.43 5.38
C THR A 103 -11.13 -0.74 6.36
N GLY A 104 -10.75 -1.94 5.91
CA GLY A 104 -10.70 -3.15 6.73
C GLY A 104 -12.07 -3.70 7.16
N LYS A 105 -13.16 -3.22 6.54
CA LYS A 105 -14.52 -3.78 6.70
C LYS A 105 -14.59 -5.17 6.05
N ASN A 106 -13.94 -5.31 4.89
CA ASN A 106 -13.83 -6.56 4.16
C ASN A 106 -12.37 -7.00 4.11
N ALA A 107 -12.17 -8.30 4.04
CA ALA A 107 -10.90 -8.91 3.69
C ALA A 107 -11.20 -9.86 2.52
N SER A 108 -10.83 -9.45 1.31
CA SER A 108 -11.11 -10.20 0.09
C SER A 108 -9.86 -10.94 -0.38
N ILE A 109 -10.01 -12.22 -0.70
CA ILE A 109 -9.00 -13.03 -1.37
C ILE A 109 -9.41 -13.18 -2.83
N ILE A 110 -8.50 -12.89 -3.76
CA ILE A 110 -8.76 -12.99 -5.19
C ILE A 110 -7.91 -14.12 -5.75
N PHE A 111 -8.57 -15.15 -6.24
CA PHE A 111 -7.94 -16.18 -7.05
C PHE A 111 -7.89 -15.70 -8.50
N VAL A 112 -6.69 -15.76 -9.08
CA VAL A 112 -6.47 -15.48 -10.50
C VAL A 112 -5.71 -16.66 -11.10
N ARG A 113 -6.18 -17.14 -12.25
CA ARG A 113 -5.45 -18.04 -13.14
C ARG A 113 -5.34 -17.39 -14.50
N ASP A 114 -4.13 -17.23 -14.99
CA ASP A 114 -3.86 -16.70 -16.31
C ASP A 114 -2.41 -16.93 -16.77
N LYS A 115 -1.99 -16.40 -17.91
CA LYS A 115 -0.63 -16.52 -18.44
C LYS A 115 0.23 -15.32 -18.06
N ASN A 116 1.50 -15.59 -17.74
CA ASN A 116 2.51 -14.56 -17.54
C ASN A 116 2.97 -13.97 -18.90
N GLU A 117 3.91 -13.02 -18.86
CA GLU A 117 4.48 -12.37 -20.06
C GLU A 117 5.22 -13.34 -20.98
N TYR A 118 5.70 -14.46 -20.43
CA TYR A 118 6.36 -15.55 -21.15
C TYR A 118 5.37 -16.60 -21.69
N GLY A 119 4.06 -16.38 -21.53
CA GLY A 119 3.00 -17.30 -21.98
C GLY A 119 2.72 -18.47 -21.03
N GLN A 120 3.41 -18.55 -19.89
CA GLN A 120 3.27 -19.66 -18.94
C GLN A 120 2.06 -19.49 -18.07
N GLU A 121 1.30 -20.57 -17.87
CA GLU A 121 0.15 -20.54 -16.98
C GLU A 121 0.58 -20.42 -15.52
N ILE A 122 0.04 -19.40 -14.85
CA ILE A 122 0.22 -19.12 -13.44
C ILE A 122 -1.14 -19.03 -12.76
N SER A 123 -1.19 -19.44 -11.49
CA SER A 123 -2.36 -19.27 -10.65
C SER A 123 -1.99 -18.96 -9.22
N GLY A 124 -2.87 -18.29 -8.49
CA GLY A 124 -2.60 -17.98 -7.11
C GLY A 124 -3.72 -17.24 -6.42
N TYR A 125 -3.68 -17.27 -5.09
CA TYR A 125 -4.56 -16.50 -4.23
C TYR A 125 -3.84 -15.24 -3.77
N ILE A 126 -4.48 -14.09 -3.97
CA ILE A 126 -3.94 -12.77 -3.66
C ILE A 126 -4.78 -12.17 -2.52
N ASP A 127 -4.13 -11.73 -1.45
CA ASP A 127 -4.77 -10.87 -0.44
C ASP A 127 -4.92 -9.47 -1.03
N TYR A 128 -6.17 -9.07 -1.32
CA TYR A 128 -6.44 -7.80 -1.97
C TYR A 128 -6.13 -6.60 -1.07
N ALA A 129 -6.47 -6.69 0.22
CA ALA A 129 -6.19 -5.63 1.18
C ALA A 129 -4.68 -5.43 1.35
N HIS A 130 -3.91 -6.53 1.40
CA HIS A 130 -2.45 -6.44 1.43
C HIS A 130 -1.90 -5.78 0.17
N ARG A 131 -2.38 -6.17 -1.02
CA ARG A 131 -1.93 -5.58 -2.29
C ARG A 131 -2.21 -4.08 -2.37
N LEU A 132 -3.41 -3.65 -1.94
CA LEU A 132 -3.79 -2.24 -1.91
C LEU A 132 -2.93 -1.41 -0.94
N ALA A 133 -2.36 -2.07 0.08
CA ALA A 133 -1.52 -1.45 1.09
C ALA A 133 -0.03 -1.37 0.70
N THR A 134 0.48 -2.34 -0.07
CA THR A 134 1.90 -2.41 -0.41
C THR A 134 2.24 -1.87 -1.80
N GLU A 135 1.26 -1.73 -2.69
CA GLU A 135 1.51 -1.38 -4.09
C GLU A 135 0.51 -0.35 -4.62
N ASP A 136 0.97 0.43 -5.59
CA ASP A 136 0.09 1.29 -6.38
C ASP A 136 -0.71 0.44 -7.39
N ILE A 137 -2.02 0.43 -7.21
CA ILE A 137 -2.98 -0.29 -8.07
C ILE A 137 -3.50 0.57 -9.23
N THR A 138 -3.13 1.84 -9.30
CA THR A 138 -3.54 2.77 -10.37
C THR A 138 -3.26 2.22 -11.77
N PRO A 139 -2.08 1.63 -12.06
CA PRO A 139 -1.80 1.05 -13.37
C PRO A 139 -2.73 -0.12 -13.75
N VAL A 140 -3.29 -0.82 -12.76
CA VAL A 140 -4.25 -1.92 -12.99
C VAL A 140 -5.60 -1.36 -13.39
N PHE A 141 -6.08 -0.35 -12.67
CA PHE A 141 -7.34 0.33 -13.01
C PHE A 141 -7.26 1.11 -14.33
N GLU A 142 -6.09 1.61 -14.70
CA GLU A 142 -5.86 2.23 -16.03
C GLU A 142 -5.71 1.19 -17.16
N GLY A 143 -5.67 -0.11 -16.84
CA GLY A 143 -5.50 -1.18 -17.83
C GLY A 143 -4.08 -1.28 -18.40
N LYS A 144 -3.11 -0.52 -17.86
CA LYS A 144 -1.69 -0.58 -18.25
C LYS A 144 -0.98 -1.82 -17.72
N LYS A 145 -1.47 -2.37 -16.60
CA LYS A 145 -0.90 -3.54 -15.93
C LYS A 145 -1.97 -4.59 -15.62
N ARG A 146 -1.61 -5.86 -15.77
CA ARG A 146 -2.50 -6.99 -15.42
C ARG A 146 -2.40 -7.33 -13.95
N PHE A 147 -3.52 -7.75 -13.36
CA PHE A 147 -3.59 -8.17 -11.96
C PHE A 147 -3.28 -9.67 -11.85
N LEU A 148 -1.99 -10.00 -11.86
CA LEU A 148 -1.49 -11.38 -11.84
C LEU A 148 -0.92 -11.78 -10.47
N PRO A 149 -0.98 -13.08 -10.11
CA PRO A 149 -0.41 -13.59 -8.87
C PRO A 149 1.12 -13.57 -8.92
N ARG A 150 1.75 -13.43 -7.76
CA ARG A 150 3.21 -13.34 -7.57
C ARG A 150 3.66 -14.29 -6.47
N PRO A 151 4.96 -14.67 -6.47
CA PRO A 151 5.50 -15.55 -5.43
C PRO A 151 5.34 -15.04 -3.98
N THR A 152 5.14 -13.73 -3.81
CA THR A 152 4.96 -13.06 -2.52
C THR A 152 3.52 -13.08 -1.99
N ASP A 153 2.57 -13.59 -2.77
CA ASP A 153 1.16 -13.65 -2.38
C ASP A 153 0.83 -14.87 -1.51
N LEU A 154 -0.44 -15.01 -1.14
CA LEU A 154 -0.92 -16.12 -0.30
C LEU A 154 -0.62 -17.47 -0.93
N SER A 155 -0.75 -17.56 -2.26
CA SER A 155 -0.18 -18.66 -3.01
C SER A 155 0.21 -18.24 -4.42
N PHE A 156 1.12 -19.01 -4.99
CA PHE A 156 1.57 -18.91 -6.35
C PHE A 156 1.91 -20.31 -6.85
N LEU A 157 1.44 -20.63 -8.04
CA LEU A 157 1.73 -21.85 -8.76
C LEU A 157 1.99 -21.50 -10.22
N ASN A 158 3.15 -21.87 -10.72
CA ASN A 158 3.42 -21.92 -12.16
C ASN A 158 3.17 -23.35 -12.65
N TRP A 159 2.20 -23.52 -13.56
CA TRP A 159 1.73 -24.82 -14.03
C TRP A 159 2.72 -25.53 -14.96
N GLU A 160 3.63 -24.79 -15.60
CA GLU A 160 4.65 -25.38 -16.48
C GLU A 160 5.85 -25.87 -15.68
N THR A 161 6.35 -25.03 -14.76
CA THR A 161 7.53 -25.34 -13.96
C THR A 161 7.21 -26.09 -12.68
N MET A 162 5.93 -26.24 -12.34
CA MET A 162 5.43 -26.76 -11.06
C MET A 162 5.99 -26.04 -9.84
N ASN A 163 6.46 -24.80 -10.02
CA ASN A 163 6.97 -23.99 -8.92
C ASN A 163 5.82 -23.48 -8.07
N VAL A 164 5.80 -23.88 -6.80
CA VAL A 164 4.81 -23.50 -5.80
C VAL A 164 5.48 -22.62 -4.76
N SER A 165 4.88 -21.47 -4.46
CA SER A 165 5.23 -20.67 -3.29
C SER A 165 3.97 -20.16 -2.59
N GLY A 166 4.10 -19.78 -1.33
CA GLY A 166 3.02 -19.17 -0.58
C GLY A 166 3.56 -18.44 0.64
N LYS A 167 3.04 -17.24 0.88
CA LYS A 167 3.46 -16.40 1.99
C LYS A 167 2.25 -15.93 2.78
N GLU A 168 2.36 -15.93 4.10
CA GLU A 168 1.32 -15.34 4.93
C GLU A 168 1.28 -13.81 4.74
N SER A 169 0.08 -13.25 4.69
CA SER A 169 -0.13 -11.81 4.71
C SER A 169 -0.40 -11.32 6.14
N PRO A 170 -0.46 -9.99 6.37
CA PRO A 170 -0.92 -9.44 7.65
C PRO A 170 -2.36 -9.82 8.01
N HIS A 171 -3.22 -10.13 7.01
CA HIS A 171 -4.63 -10.43 7.23
C HIS A 171 -4.94 -11.93 7.26
N TYR A 172 -4.15 -12.76 6.57
CA TYR A 172 -4.41 -14.19 6.44
C TYR A 172 -3.21 -15.04 6.78
N LYS A 173 -3.50 -16.13 7.50
CA LYS A 173 -2.60 -17.26 7.68
C LYS A 173 -2.99 -18.36 6.70
N VAL A 174 -2.02 -18.84 5.93
CA VAL A 174 -2.20 -19.93 4.98
C VAL A 174 -2.03 -21.25 5.72
N ILE A 175 -3.04 -22.12 5.65
CA ILE A 175 -3.01 -23.45 6.27
C ILE A 175 -3.18 -24.48 5.14
N ALA A 176 -2.07 -25.07 4.71
CA ALA A 176 -2.09 -26.17 3.76
C ALA A 176 -2.16 -27.50 4.53
N LYS A 177 -3.24 -28.26 4.36
CA LYS A 177 -3.39 -29.62 4.89
C LYS A 177 -3.44 -30.61 3.73
N CYS A 178 -2.57 -31.62 3.76
CA CYS A 178 -2.43 -32.62 2.69
C CYS A 178 -3.77 -33.27 2.27
N MET A 179 -4.71 -33.47 3.20
CA MET A 179 -6.00 -34.11 2.93
C MET A 179 -7.15 -33.13 2.63
N SER A 180 -7.01 -31.84 2.96
CA SER A 180 -8.10 -30.85 2.92
C SER A 180 -7.85 -29.72 1.93
N GLY A 181 -6.75 -29.80 1.18
CA GLY A 181 -6.27 -28.70 0.36
C GLY A 181 -5.75 -27.52 1.20
N MET A 182 -5.83 -26.33 0.63
CA MET A 182 -5.37 -25.09 1.24
C MET A 182 -6.56 -24.29 1.76
N VAL A 183 -6.49 -23.86 3.02
CA VAL A 183 -7.48 -22.98 3.64
C VAL A 183 -6.83 -21.73 4.19
N PHE A 184 -7.59 -20.65 4.30
CA PHE A 184 -7.09 -19.36 4.77
C PHE A 184 -7.75 -19.00 6.09
N ARG A 185 -6.97 -18.71 7.12
CA ARG A 185 -7.47 -18.24 8.41
C ARG A 185 -7.31 -16.73 8.51
N ASN A 186 -8.41 -16.01 8.66
CA ASN A 186 -8.37 -14.57 8.91
C ASN A 186 -7.74 -14.30 10.29
N LYS A 187 -6.74 -13.43 10.35
CA LYS A 187 -5.98 -13.12 11.57
C LYS A 187 -6.75 -12.19 12.53
N LYS A 188 -7.76 -11.48 12.06
CA LYS A 188 -8.54 -10.51 12.85
C LYS A 188 -9.60 -11.18 13.73
N ASP A 189 -10.35 -12.14 13.17
CA ASP A 189 -11.41 -12.84 13.89
C ASP A 189 -11.18 -14.35 14.04
N GLY A 190 -10.11 -14.88 13.44
CA GLY A 190 -9.73 -16.28 13.54
C GLY A 190 -10.54 -17.24 12.68
N LYS A 191 -11.48 -16.74 11.87
CA LYS A 191 -12.37 -17.56 11.03
C LYS A 191 -11.65 -18.14 9.82
N ILE A 192 -12.11 -19.31 9.37
CA ILE A 192 -11.54 -20.03 8.24
C ILE A 192 -12.37 -19.77 6.99
N LEU A 193 -11.68 -19.44 5.91
CA LEU A 193 -12.20 -19.35 4.56
C LEU A 193 -11.67 -20.56 3.77
N ASN A 194 -12.61 -21.34 3.22
CA ASN A 194 -12.27 -22.52 2.43
C ASN A 194 -12.54 -22.24 0.94
N PRO A 195 -11.51 -22.22 0.08
CA PRO A 195 -11.67 -21.99 -1.34
C PRO A 195 -12.17 -23.21 -2.12
N ASP A 196 -12.25 -24.39 -1.50
CA ASP A 196 -12.68 -25.63 -2.16
C ASP A 196 -14.11 -25.52 -2.73
N PRO A 197 -14.30 -25.70 -4.05
CA PRO A 197 -15.62 -25.63 -4.68
C PRO A 197 -16.53 -26.82 -4.36
N PHE A 198 -15.99 -27.95 -3.88
CA PHE A 198 -16.75 -29.17 -3.61
C PHE A 198 -17.30 -29.21 -2.18
N VAL A 199 -16.84 -28.33 -1.30
CA VAL A 199 -17.37 -28.18 0.05
C VAL A 199 -18.56 -27.22 0.00
N GLY A 200 -19.71 -27.65 0.54
CA GLY A 200 -20.97 -26.89 0.51
C GLY A 200 -20.95 -25.56 1.28
N GLY A 201 -19.86 -25.23 1.99
CA GLY A 201 -19.69 -23.97 2.72
C GLY A 201 -18.29 -23.39 2.54
N HIS A 202 -18.22 -22.09 2.23
CA HIS A 202 -16.98 -21.35 1.99
C HIS A 202 -16.36 -20.75 3.26
N GLY A 203 -16.94 -21.06 4.43
CA GLY A 203 -16.59 -20.51 5.74
C GLY A 203 -17.60 -19.48 6.24
N ASP A 204 -17.54 -19.19 7.53
CA ASP A 204 -18.41 -18.21 8.18
C ASP A 204 -18.14 -16.79 7.65
N ASN A 205 -19.21 -16.01 7.44
CA ASN A 205 -19.14 -14.64 6.89
C ASN A 205 -18.36 -14.54 5.57
N SER A 206 -18.31 -15.64 4.82
CA SER A 206 -17.52 -15.72 3.60
C SER A 206 -18.44 -15.96 2.41
N SER A 207 -18.15 -15.31 1.28
CA SER A 207 -18.87 -15.53 0.03
C SER A 207 -17.90 -15.84 -1.09
N ARG A 208 -18.36 -16.57 -2.10
CA ARG A 208 -17.59 -16.91 -3.30
C ARG A 208 -18.30 -16.36 -4.52
N THR A 209 -17.62 -15.51 -5.28
CA THR A 209 -18.12 -14.91 -6.50
C THR A 209 -17.20 -15.30 -7.66
N VAL A 210 -17.74 -15.98 -8.67
CA VAL A 210 -17.01 -16.22 -9.92
C VAL A 210 -17.19 -14.99 -10.80
N VAL A 211 -16.08 -14.41 -11.27
CA VAL A 211 -16.12 -13.20 -12.09
C VAL A 211 -16.08 -13.60 -13.57
N PRO A 212 -17.14 -13.34 -14.35
CA PRO A 212 -17.16 -13.66 -15.78
C PRO A 212 -16.26 -12.66 -16.53
N THR A 213 -15.05 -13.07 -16.88
CA THR A 213 -14.09 -12.23 -17.60
C THR A 213 -13.58 -12.95 -18.84
N THR A 214 -13.34 -12.19 -19.91
CA THR A 214 -12.74 -12.68 -21.16
C THR A 214 -11.23 -12.43 -21.20
N LYS A 215 -10.71 -11.59 -20.31
CA LYS A 215 -9.29 -11.19 -20.29
C LYS A 215 -8.41 -12.09 -19.44
N TYR A 216 -8.99 -12.90 -18.57
CA TYR A 216 -8.27 -13.84 -17.73
C TYR A 216 -8.89 -15.23 -17.90
N THR A 217 -8.08 -16.29 -17.81
CA THR A 217 -8.58 -17.67 -17.87
C THR A 217 -9.60 -17.95 -16.77
N SER A 218 -9.32 -17.53 -15.53
CA SER A 218 -10.29 -17.63 -14.44
C SER A 218 -10.02 -16.62 -13.34
N VAL A 219 -11.09 -16.02 -12.82
CA VAL A 219 -11.04 -15.17 -11.64
C VAL A 219 -12.18 -15.55 -10.69
N ILE A 220 -11.83 -15.79 -9.43
CA ILE A 220 -12.78 -16.07 -8.36
C ILE A 220 -12.44 -15.17 -7.19
N VAL A 221 -13.44 -14.50 -6.64
CA VAL A 221 -13.28 -13.65 -5.46
C VAL A 221 -13.94 -14.31 -4.27
N PHE A 222 -13.20 -14.35 -3.16
CA PHE A 222 -13.68 -14.81 -1.87
C PHE A 222 -13.72 -13.62 -0.92
N ASP A 223 -14.91 -13.15 -0.59
CA ASP A 223 -15.07 -12.02 0.33
C ASP A 223 -15.28 -12.54 1.74
N HIS A 224 -14.53 -11.99 2.69
CA HIS A 224 -14.75 -12.19 4.11
C HIS A 224 -15.18 -10.88 4.76
N TYR A 225 -16.36 -10.87 5.38
CA TYR A 225 -16.92 -9.69 6.04
C TYR A 225 -16.51 -9.68 7.52
N ASN A 226 -15.62 -8.77 7.88
CA ASN A 226 -15.20 -8.60 9.27
C ASN A 226 -16.36 -7.96 10.04
N ARG A 227 -16.91 -8.66 11.05
CA ARG A 227 -17.88 -8.04 11.97
C ARG A 227 -17.19 -6.90 12.74
N ARG A 228 -17.90 -5.79 12.92
CA ARG A 228 -17.50 -4.79 13.92
C ARG A 228 -17.53 -5.47 15.29
N LYS A 229 -16.48 -5.30 16.10
CA LYS A 229 -16.62 -5.52 17.54
C LYS A 229 -17.63 -4.49 18.02
N THR A 230 -18.79 -4.96 18.43
CA THR A 230 -19.75 -4.18 19.22
C THR A 230 -19.10 -3.81 20.55
#